data_AF-A0A2Z2M5E8-F1
#
_entry.id   AF-A0A2Z2M5E8-F1
#
_cell.length_a   1.000
_cell.length_b   1.000
_cell.length_c   1.000
_cell.angle_alpha   90.00
_cell.angle_beta   90.00
_cell.angle_gamma   90.00
#
_symmetry.space_group_name_H-M   'P 1'
#
loop_
_entity.id
_entity.type
_entity.pdbx_description
1 polymer ?
#
loop_
_entity_poly.entity_id
_entity_poly.type
_entity_poly.pdbx_seq_one_letter_code
_entity_poly.pdbx_strand_id
1 'polypeptide(L)'
;MEENIVGVTFPVPKWFLDRILDEGKTVFVKPSTLKVQPGMKIIFYASREDQGWHGDAEVESVEFFTNIEEIIRNYKDELFLTPEELREYERERAKWHSRGRRPRPWMVLRLRNIRKYPKPVKPPRFIAVSGRYVKEKEYREILRKAGI
;
A
#
# COMPACT_ATOMS: atom_id res chain seq x y z
N MET A 1 -3.81 1.83 28.37
CA MET A 1 -4.31 2.70 27.29
C MET A 1 -4.03 1.99 25.97
N GLU A 2 -5.06 1.69 25.20
CA GLU A 2 -4.87 1.14 23.85
C GLU A 2 -4.17 2.19 22.98
N GLU A 3 -3.09 1.78 22.32
CA GLU A 3 -2.40 2.65 21.38
C GLU A 3 -3.24 2.78 20.09
N ASN A 4 -3.57 4.02 19.73
CA ASN A 4 -4.36 4.33 18.54
C ASN A 4 -3.68 3.83 17.26
N ILE A 5 -4.46 3.19 16.39
CA ILE A 5 -4.04 2.83 15.04
C ILE A 5 -4.10 4.08 14.18
N VAL A 6 -3.01 4.39 13.49
CA VAL A 6 -2.91 5.60 12.63
C VAL A 6 -2.69 5.28 11.17
N GLY A 7 -2.34 4.04 10.86
CA GLY A 7 -2.10 3.65 9.48
C GLY A 7 -1.97 2.16 9.27
N VAL A 8 -1.61 1.83 8.04
CA VAL A 8 -1.34 0.48 7.57
C VAL A 8 -0.03 0.46 6.81
N THR A 9 0.61 -0.72 6.77
CA THR A 9 1.76 -0.97 5.91
C THR A 9 1.52 -2.26 5.16
N PHE A 10 1.85 -2.26 3.86
CA PHE A 10 1.77 -3.42 2.98
C PHE A 10 3.13 -3.66 2.34
N PRO A 11 3.54 -4.92 2.16
CA PRO A 11 4.75 -5.22 1.41
C PRO A 11 4.52 -5.01 -0.08
N VAL A 12 5.38 -4.21 -0.68
CA VAL A 12 5.37 -3.86 -2.10
C VAL A 12 6.82 -3.94 -2.61
N PRO A 13 7.07 -4.51 -3.79
CA PRO A 13 8.39 -4.42 -4.43
C PRO A 13 8.86 -2.96 -4.59
N LYS A 14 10.17 -2.71 -4.42
CA LYS A 14 10.73 -1.36 -4.38
C LYS A 14 10.40 -0.54 -5.62
N TRP A 15 10.60 -1.11 -6.81
CA TRP A 15 10.33 -0.42 -8.08
C TRP A 15 8.89 0.06 -8.24
N PHE A 16 7.91 -0.59 -7.58
CA PHE A 16 6.53 -0.10 -7.58
C PHE A 16 6.32 1.05 -6.59
N LEU A 17 7.06 1.06 -5.48
CA LEU A 17 7.04 2.19 -4.54
C LEU A 17 7.71 3.42 -5.12
N ASP A 18 8.78 3.25 -5.90
CA ASP A 18 9.48 4.36 -6.55
C ASP A 18 8.52 5.15 -7.46
N ARG A 19 7.57 4.47 -8.14
CA ARG A 19 6.53 5.16 -8.91
C ARG A 19 5.65 6.09 -8.08
N ILE A 20 5.37 5.72 -6.83
CA ILE A 20 4.59 6.58 -5.91
C ILE A 20 5.46 7.69 -5.34
N LEU A 21 6.66 7.33 -4.88
CA LEU A 21 7.53 8.22 -4.11
C LEU A 21 8.33 9.20 -4.96
N ASP A 22 8.63 8.84 -6.21
CA ASP A 22 9.50 9.60 -7.11
C ASP A 22 8.79 10.01 -8.41
N GLU A 23 7.90 9.17 -8.96
CA GLU A 23 7.22 9.45 -10.25
C GLU A 23 5.82 10.08 -10.09
N GLY A 24 5.37 10.32 -8.86
CA GLY A 24 4.13 11.04 -8.57
C GLY A 24 2.84 10.24 -8.79
N LYS A 25 2.89 8.91 -8.81
CA LYS A 25 1.67 8.08 -8.85
C LYS A 25 0.90 8.19 -7.53
N THR A 26 -0.37 8.56 -7.61
CA THR A 26 -1.21 8.90 -6.45
C THR A 26 -2.24 7.83 -6.11
N VAL A 27 -2.38 6.77 -6.91
CA VAL A 27 -3.40 5.74 -6.69
C VAL A 27 -2.75 4.40 -6.40
N PHE A 28 -2.98 3.92 -5.17
CA PHE A 28 -2.55 2.60 -4.71
C PHE A 28 -3.68 1.59 -4.83
N VAL A 29 -3.41 0.40 -5.36
CA VAL A 29 -4.39 -0.65 -5.56
C VAL A 29 -3.88 -2.01 -5.08
N LYS A 30 -4.70 -2.72 -4.29
CA LYS A 30 -4.38 -4.06 -3.78
C LYS A 30 -5.66 -4.80 -3.35
N PRO A 31 -5.72 -6.15 -3.38
CA PRO A 31 -6.83 -6.88 -2.78
C PRO A 31 -6.97 -6.56 -1.29
N SER A 32 -8.19 -6.29 -0.84
CA SER A 32 -8.45 -5.88 0.55
C SER A 32 -8.02 -6.93 1.57
N THR A 33 -7.10 -6.57 2.47
CA THR A 33 -6.67 -7.43 3.60
C THR A 33 -6.85 -6.80 4.95
N LEU A 34 -6.87 -5.46 5.03
CA LEU A 34 -7.08 -4.68 6.24
C LEU A 34 -8.16 -3.64 5.97
N LYS A 35 -8.80 -3.15 7.04
CA LYS A 35 -9.76 -2.05 6.94
C LYS A 35 -8.97 -0.74 6.94
N VAL A 36 -9.00 -0.04 5.82
CA VAL A 36 -8.39 1.29 5.66
C VAL A 36 -9.53 2.30 5.59
N GLN A 37 -9.35 3.45 6.23
CA GLN A 37 -10.31 4.56 6.23
C GLN A 37 -9.63 5.84 5.75
N PRO A 38 -10.39 6.78 5.16
CA PRO A 38 -9.90 8.14 4.92
C PRO A 38 -9.28 8.75 6.18
N GLY A 39 -8.17 9.48 6.03
CA GLY A 39 -7.40 10.09 7.11
C GLY A 39 -6.35 9.15 7.75
N MET A 40 -6.41 7.84 7.50
CA MET A 40 -5.32 6.93 7.88
C MET A 40 -4.08 7.16 7.02
N LYS A 41 -2.93 6.69 7.50
CA LYS A 41 -1.69 6.66 6.73
C LYS A 41 -1.45 5.33 6.06
N ILE A 42 -0.82 5.34 4.89
CA ILE A 42 -0.11 4.20 4.33
C ILE A 42 1.38 4.41 4.49
N ILE A 43 2.08 3.45 5.09
CA ILE A 43 3.54 3.48 5.27
C ILE A 43 4.14 2.46 4.28
N PHE A 44 4.90 2.96 3.32
CA PHE A 44 5.41 2.21 2.17
C PHE A 44 6.58 1.32 2.57
N TYR A 45 6.36 0.00 2.62
CA TYR A 45 7.39 -0.99 2.96
C TYR A 45 7.88 -1.74 1.71
N ALA A 46 9.18 -1.66 1.44
CA ALA A 46 9.83 -2.41 0.37
C ALA A 46 10.11 -3.86 0.81
N SER A 47 9.64 -4.86 0.04
CA SER A 47 9.66 -6.27 0.46
C SER A 47 10.82 -7.13 -0.04
N ARG A 48 11.44 -6.77 -1.18
CA ARG A 48 12.51 -7.56 -1.83
C ARG A 48 13.87 -6.91 -1.62
N GLU A 49 14.09 -5.78 -2.28
CA GLU A 49 15.31 -5.00 -2.20
C GLU A 49 15.14 -3.89 -1.17
N ASP A 50 16.24 -3.52 -0.51
CA ASP A 50 16.29 -2.37 0.39
C ASP A 50 15.18 -2.41 1.46
N GLN A 51 15.01 -3.59 2.07
CA GLN A 51 13.88 -3.89 2.96
C GLN A 51 13.78 -2.86 4.08
N GLY A 52 12.69 -2.11 4.08
CA GLY A 52 12.49 -0.99 4.98
C GLY A 52 11.29 -0.15 4.58
N TRP A 53 10.92 0.79 5.45
CA TRP A 53 9.95 1.82 5.14
C TRP A 53 10.64 2.97 4.43
N HIS A 54 10.10 3.34 3.26
CA HIS A 54 10.68 4.35 2.36
C HIS A 54 9.90 5.66 2.34
N GLY A 55 8.70 5.69 2.93
CA GLY A 55 7.86 6.88 2.95
C GLY A 55 6.49 6.61 3.57
N ASP A 56 5.68 7.67 3.63
CA ASP A 56 4.26 7.59 3.97
C ASP A 56 3.41 8.47 3.05
N ALA A 57 2.13 8.18 3.01
CA ALA A 57 1.11 9.07 2.46
C ALA A 57 -0.15 9.02 3.33
N GLU A 58 -1.00 10.02 3.18
CA GLU A 58 -2.34 10.04 3.76
C GLU A 58 -3.35 9.49 2.77
N VAL A 59 -4.29 8.68 3.27
CA VAL A 59 -5.39 8.15 2.48
C VAL A 59 -6.48 9.20 2.39
N GLU A 60 -6.70 9.73 1.19
CA GLU A 60 -7.76 10.69 0.91
C GLU A 60 -9.12 10.01 0.77
N SER A 61 -9.19 8.94 -0.03
CA SER A 61 -10.40 8.15 -0.23
C SER A 61 -10.09 6.66 -0.33
N VAL A 62 -11.09 5.84 -0.04
CA VAL A 62 -11.03 4.38 -0.15
C VAL A 62 -12.22 3.90 -0.97
N GLU A 63 -11.94 3.22 -2.07
CA GLU A 63 -12.95 2.65 -2.95
C GLU A 63 -12.72 1.15 -3.12
N PHE A 64 -13.80 0.41 -3.36
CA PHE A 64 -13.76 -1.04 -3.52
C PHE A 64 -14.36 -1.44 -4.85
N PHE A 65 -13.60 -2.21 -5.63
CA PHE A 65 -14.00 -2.68 -6.94
C PHE A 65 -13.93 -4.21 -7.01
N THR A 66 -14.81 -4.80 -7.81
CA THR A 66 -14.75 -6.23 -8.14
C THR A 66 -14.13 -6.49 -9.51
N ASN A 67 -14.00 -5.46 -10.34
CA ASN A 67 -13.48 -5.54 -11.70
C ASN A 67 -12.27 -4.61 -11.89
N ILE A 68 -11.13 -5.18 -12.32
CA ILE A 68 -9.91 -4.41 -12.57
C ILE A 68 -10.00 -3.50 -13.79
N GLU A 69 -10.81 -3.80 -14.80
CA GLU A 69 -10.94 -2.96 -15.99
C GLU A 69 -11.63 -1.62 -15.66
N GLU A 70 -12.52 -1.63 -14.66
CA GLU A 70 -13.11 -0.41 -14.12
C GLU A 70 -12.06 0.45 -13.41
N ILE A 71 -11.18 -0.18 -12.61
CA ILE A 71 -10.06 0.52 -11.96
C ILE A 71 -9.14 1.14 -13.01
N ILE A 72 -8.74 0.37 -14.02
CA ILE A 72 -7.86 0.83 -15.11
C ILE A 72 -8.49 2.03 -15.82
N ARG A 73 -9.78 1.95 -16.16
CA ARG A 73 -10.48 3.03 -16.86
C ARG A 73 -10.59 4.30 -16.02
N ASN A 74 -10.85 4.17 -14.72
CA ASN A 74 -11.12 5.31 -13.84
C ASN A 74 -9.83 6.03 -13.43
N TYR A 75 -8.72 5.29 -13.24
CA TYR A 75 -7.50 5.84 -12.64
C TYR A 75 -6.30 5.90 -13.58
N LYS A 76 -6.29 5.12 -14.67
CA LYS A 76 -5.30 5.16 -15.76
C LYS A 76 -3.86 5.44 -15.27
N ASP A 77 -3.34 6.62 -15.59
CA ASP A 77 -1.95 7.01 -15.35
C ASP A 77 -1.68 7.41 -13.89
N GLU A 78 -2.70 7.56 -13.03
CA GLU A 78 -2.52 7.77 -11.59
C GLU A 78 -2.13 6.47 -10.85
N LEU A 79 -2.40 5.31 -11.45
CA LEU A 79 -2.10 4.01 -10.85
C LEU A 79 -0.59 3.78 -10.74
N PHE A 80 -0.17 3.25 -9.59
CA PHE A 80 1.22 2.81 -9.41
C PHE A 80 1.56 1.52 -10.20
N LEU A 81 0.55 0.73 -10.55
CA LEU A 81 0.67 -0.40 -11.47
C LEU A 81 0.18 0.01 -12.86
N THR A 82 0.90 -0.43 -13.88
CA THR A 82 0.39 -0.35 -15.26
C THR A 82 -0.84 -1.24 -15.44
N PRO A 83 -1.70 -0.97 -16.45
CA PRO A 83 -2.82 -1.83 -16.77
C PRO A 83 -2.44 -3.31 -16.95
N GLU A 84 -1.30 -3.57 -17.61
CA GLU A 84 -0.78 -4.91 -17.88
C GLU A 84 -0.36 -5.62 -16.58
N GLU A 85 0.36 -4.92 -15.69
CA GLU A 85 0.78 -5.46 -14.39
C GLU A 85 -0.43 -5.73 -13.48
N LEU A 86 -1.46 -4.87 -13.49
CA LEU A 86 -2.68 -5.09 -12.72
C LEU A 86 -3.47 -6.30 -13.25
N ARG A 87 -3.57 -6.47 -14.58
CA ARG A 87 -4.15 -7.66 -15.21
C ARG A 87 -3.38 -8.93 -14.91
N GLU A 88 -2.05 -8.85 -14.92
CA GLU A 88 -1.20 -9.97 -14.50
C GLU A 88 -1.43 -10.34 -13.04
N TYR A 89 -1.48 -9.34 -12.15
CA TYR A 89 -1.73 -9.59 -10.74
C TYR A 89 -3.08 -10.27 -10.49
N GLU A 90 -4.15 -9.85 -11.17
CA GLU A 90 -5.45 -10.54 -11.07
C GLU A 90 -5.40 -11.98 -11.63
N ARG A 91 -4.68 -12.22 -12.75
CA ARG A 91 -4.51 -13.58 -13.31
C ARG A 91 -3.76 -14.50 -12.34
N GLU A 92 -2.68 -14.03 -11.72
CA GLU A 92 -1.95 -14.81 -10.72
C GLU A 92 -2.83 -15.11 -9.52
N ARG A 93 -3.53 -14.09 -9.02
CA ARG A 93 -4.44 -14.21 -7.90
C ARG A 93 -5.55 -15.22 -8.15
N ALA A 94 -6.14 -15.23 -9.34
CA ALA A 94 -7.15 -16.21 -9.77
C ALA A 94 -6.67 -17.66 -9.62
N LYS A 95 -5.38 -17.94 -9.87
CA LYS A 95 -4.78 -19.28 -9.73
C LYS A 95 -4.69 -19.74 -8.27
N TRP A 96 -4.51 -18.82 -7.33
CA TRP A 96 -4.35 -19.10 -5.90
C TRP A 96 -5.66 -19.07 -5.11
N HIS A 97 -6.78 -18.72 -5.74
CA HIS A 97 -8.09 -18.77 -5.10
C HIS A 97 -8.48 -20.24 -4.82
N SER A 98 -8.55 -20.60 -3.54
CA SER A 98 -9.10 -21.89 -3.11
C SER A 98 -10.53 -22.03 -3.68
N ARG A 99 -10.80 -23.16 -4.35
CA ARG A 99 -12.13 -23.48 -4.90
C ARG A 99 -13.20 -23.20 -3.84
N GLY A 100 -14.16 -22.31 -4.16
CA GLY A 100 -15.33 -22.03 -3.33
C GLY A 100 -15.33 -20.72 -2.52
N ARG A 101 -14.25 -19.92 -2.50
CA ARG A 101 -14.26 -18.58 -1.88
C ARG A 101 -14.35 -17.48 -2.91
N ARG A 102 -15.33 -16.57 -2.76
CA ARG A 102 -15.43 -15.35 -3.58
C ARG A 102 -14.12 -14.55 -3.48
N PRO A 103 -13.60 -14.01 -4.60
CA PRO A 103 -12.45 -13.15 -4.57
C PRO A 103 -12.75 -11.93 -3.70
N ARG A 104 -11.77 -11.52 -2.90
CA ARG A 104 -11.85 -10.26 -2.14
C ARG A 104 -11.98 -9.08 -3.12
N PRO A 105 -12.69 -8.02 -2.77
CA PRO A 105 -12.67 -6.81 -3.60
C PRO A 105 -11.26 -6.22 -3.65
N TRP A 106 -10.96 -5.57 -4.76
CA TRP A 106 -9.83 -4.68 -4.91
C TRP A 106 -10.08 -3.41 -4.12
N MET A 107 -9.14 -3.05 -3.27
CA MET A 107 -9.13 -1.79 -2.55
C MET A 107 -8.27 -0.81 -3.34
N VAL A 108 -8.84 0.35 -3.64
CA VAL A 108 -8.17 1.47 -4.29
C VAL A 108 -8.10 2.61 -3.28
N LEU A 109 -6.90 3.14 -3.07
CA LEU A 109 -6.62 4.26 -2.18
C LEU A 109 -6.14 5.43 -3.03
N ARG A 110 -6.82 6.57 -2.93
CA ARG A 110 -6.26 7.84 -3.40
C ARG A 110 -5.37 8.41 -2.31
N LEU A 111 -4.17 8.80 -2.70
CA LEU A 111 -3.12 9.23 -1.80
C LEU A 111 -2.87 10.72 -1.93
N ARG A 112 -2.70 11.38 -0.78
CA ARG A 112 -2.26 12.77 -0.70
C ARG A 112 -1.12 12.90 0.30
N ASN A 113 -0.44 14.06 0.30
CA ASN A 113 0.67 14.33 1.22
C ASN A 113 1.74 13.23 1.19
N ILE A 114 2.06 12.74 -0.02
CA ILE A 114 3.07 11.70 -0.23
C ILE A 114 4.44 12.26 0.19
N ARG A 115 5.13 11.52 1.05
CA ARG A 115 6.42 11.89 1.60
C ARG A 115 7.38 10.72 1.50
N LYS A 116 8.47 10.93 0.76
CA LYS A 116 9.64 10.05 0.75
C LYS A 116 10.52 10.32 1.97
N TYR A 117 11.04 9.27 2.57
CA TYR A 117 11.97 9.37 3.70
C TYR A 117 13.40 9.62 3.21
N PRO A 118 14.17 10.50 3.87
CA PRO A 118 15.58 10.70 3.54
C PRO A 118 16.41 9.42 3.66
N LYS A 119 16.05 8.55 4.60
CA LYS A 119 16.66 7.23 4.79
C LYS A 119 15.60 6.16 5.06
N PRO A 120 15.76 4.95 4.48
CA PRO A 120 14.85 3.86 4.76
C PRO A 120 14.95 3.39 6.21
N VAL A 121 13.82 3.03 6.82
CA VAL A 121 13.74 2.58 8.22
C VAL A 121 13.41 1.11 8.27
N LYS A 122 14.28 0.29 8.87
CA LYS A 122 14.03 -1.15 9.00
C LYS A 122 12.95 -1.44 10.04
N PRO A 123 11.94 -2.26 9.73
CA PRO A 123 10.96 -2.69 10.72
C PRO A 123 11.60 -3.64 11.73
N PRO A 124 11.09 -3.69 12.98
CA PRO A 124 11.59 -4.60 14.00
C PRO A 124 11.25 -6.08 13.70
N ARG A 125 10.25 -6.32 12.84
CA ARG A 125 9.77 -7.65 12.44
C ARG A 125 9.35 -7.65 10.97
N PHE A 126 9.36 -8.83 10.37
CA PHE A 126 8.88 -9.04 9.02
C PHE A 126 7.42 -8.60 8.82
N ILE A 127 7.11 -8.04 7.65
CA ILE A 127 5.76 -7.62 7.26
C ILE A 127 5.15 -8.70 6.35
N ALA A 128 4.14 -9.41 6.85
CA ALA A 128 3.43 -10.42 6.09
C ALA A 128 2.71 -9.82 4.85
N VAL A 129 2.41 -10.66 3.86
CA VAL A 129 1.73 -10.25 2.61
C VAL A 129 0.40 -9.53 2.86
N SER A 130 -0.30 -9.89 3.94
CA SER A 130 -1.52 -9.22 4.41
C SER A 130 -1.33 -7.77 4.84
N GLY A 131 -0.09 -7.35 5.06
CA GLY A 131 0.24 -6.11 5.75
C GLY A 131 -0.05 -6.19 7.25
N ARG A 132 0.07 -5.05 7.92
CA ARG A 132 -0.36 -4.86 9.30
C ARG A 132 -0.74 -3.41 9.60
N TYR A 133 -1.45 -3.21 10.71
CA TYR A 133 -1.68 -1.88 11.26
C TYR A 133 -0.40 -1.31 11.87
N VAL A 134 -0.25 0.01 11.78
CA VAL A 134 0.81 0.81 12.39
C VAL A 134 0.16 1.69 13.46
N LYS A 135 0.71 1.62 14.67
CA LYS A 135 0.25 2.39 15.83
C LYS A 135 0.98 3.72 15.92
N GLU A 136 0.38 4.70 16.59
CA GLU A 136 0.93 6.05 16.72
C GLU A 136 2.38 6.07 17.24
N LYS A 137 2.68 5.28 18.28
CA LYS A 137 4.02 5.21 18.86
C LYS A 137 5.06 4.68 17.85
N GLU A 138 4.70 3.63 17.12
CA GLU A 138 5.56 3.06 16.08
C GLU A 138 5.76 4.05 14.94
N TYR A 139 4.70 4.71 14.49
CA TYR A 139 4.78 5.73 13.44
C TYR A 139 5.73 6.88 13.82
N ARG A 140 5.64 7.40 15.05
CA ARG A 140 6.58 8.41 15.55
C ARG A 140 8.03 7.91 15.58
N GLU A 141 8.24 6.65 15.96
CA GLU A 141 9.57 6.05 15.94
C GLU A 141 10.11 5.91 14.51
N ILE A 142 9.25 5.56 13.55
CA ILE A 142 9.59 5.51 12.12
C ILE A 142 10.07 6.90 11.66
N LEU A 143 9.30 7.96 11.91
CA LEU A 143 9.68 9.32 11.50
C LEU A 143 11.02 9.75 12.10
N ARG A 144 11.20 9.56 13.41
CA ARG A 144 12.46 9.86 14.09
C ARG A 144 13.64 9.10 13.48
N LYS A 145 13.47 7.81 13.17
CA LYS A 145 14.51 7.00 12.54
C LYS A 145 14.74 7.37 11.08
N ALA A 146 13.72 7.89 10.39
CA ALA A 146 13.79 8.42 9.03
C ALA A 146 14.51 9.78 8.98
N GLY A 147 14.63 10.48 10.11
CA GLY A 147 15.22 11.82 10.20
C GLY A 147 14.22 12.93 9.88
N ILE A 148 12.94 12.70 10.21
CA ILE A 148 11.81 13.63 10.04
C ILE A 148 11.17 13.89 11.40
#